data_AF-A0A0B1SRV5-F1
#
_entry.id   AF-A0A0B1SRV5-F1
#
_cell.length_a   1.000
_cell.length_b   1.000
_cell.length_c   1.000
_cell.angle_alpha   90.00
_cell.angle_beta   90.00
_cell.angle_gamma   90.00
#
_symmetry.space_group_name_H-M   'P 1'
#
loop_
_entity.id
_entity.type
_entity.pdbx_description
1 polymer ?
#
loop_
_entity_poly.entity_id
_entity_poly.type
_entity_poly.pdbx_seq_one_letter_code
_entity_poly.pdbx_strand_id
1 'polypeptide(L)' 'MPTYTKIRTKSLDQRVAASHILVSSGQTQLWQFLLELLADKRYDDVITWEGTQGEFKLVDPDEVAR' A
#
# COMPACT_ATOMS: atom_id res chain seq x y z
N MET A 1 -26.90 29.55 -14.91
CA MET A 1 -26.64 29.10 -13.52
C MET A 1 -26.37 27.60 -13.57
N PRO A 2 -25.12 27.15 -13.34
CA PRO A 2 -24.74 25.75 -13.54
C PRO A 2 -25.42 24.82 -12.53
N THR A 3 -26.03 23.77 -13.05
CA THR A 3 -26.74 22.73 -12.31
C THR A 3 -25.73 21.79 -11.67
N TYR A 4 -25.74 21.69 -10.34
CA TYR A 4 -24.86 20.79 -9.59
C TYR A 4 -25.20 19.33 -9.93
N THR A 5 -24.27 18.65 -10.59
CA THR A 5 -24.47 17.25 -11.01
C THR A 5 -24.32 16.35 -9.79
N LYS A 6 -25.42 15.67 -9.45
CA LYS A 6 -25.53 14.73 -8.33
C LYS A 6 -24.52 13.60 -8.50
N ILE A 7 -23.49 13.60 -7.65
CA ILE A 7 -22.48 12.54 -7.56
C ILE A 7 -23.23 11.24 -7.23
N ARG A 8 -23.21 10.30 -8.18
CA ARG A 8 -23.84 8.99 -8.06
C ARG A 8 -23.17 8.24 -6.91
N THR A 9 -23.86 8.10 -5.80
CA THR A 9 -23.47 7.28 -4.65
C THR A 9 -23.47 5.81 -5.08
N LYS A 10 -22.32 5.33 -5.55
CA LYS A 10 -22.08 3.89 -5.69
C LYS A 10 -21.23 3.43 -4.51
N SER A 11 -21.96 2.91 -3.51
CA SER A 11 -21.62 1.77 -2.65
C SER A 11 -20.18 1.71 -2.13
N LEU A 12 -20.07 1.98 -0.83
CA LEU A 12 -18.88 1.79 -0.01
C LEU A 12 -18.44 0.32 0.04
N ASP A 13 -19.32 -0.63 -0.28
CA ASP A 13 -19.07 -2.08 -0.32
C ASP A 13 -18.11 -2.49 -1.45
N GLN A 14 -18.01 -1.69 -2.51
CA GLN A 14 -17.09 -1.99 -3.61
C GLN A 14 -15.62 -1.71 -3.26
N ARG A 15 -15.35 -0.87 -2.26
CA ARG A 15 -13.98 -0.55 -1.81
C ARG A 15 -13.35 -1.71 -1.06
N VAL A 16 -14.13 -2.40 -0.21
CA VAL A 16 -13.65 -3.55 0.57
C VAL A 16 -13.40 -4.75 -0.36
N ALA A 17 -14.27 -4.96 -1.35
CA ALA A 17 -14.05 -5.99 -2.37
C ALA A 17 -12.81 -5.70 -3.22
N ALA A 18 -12.56 -4.46 -3.65
CA ALA A 18 -11.33 -4.12 -4.37
C ALA A 18 -10.07 -4.40 -3.54
N SER A 19 -10.05 -4.04 -2.25
CA SER A 19 -8.92 -4.33 -1.36
C SER A 19 -8.67 -5.83 -1.21
N HIS A 20 -9.73 -6.64 -1.10
CA HIS A 20 -9.60 -8.10 -0.95
C HIS A 20 -9.30 -8.82 -2.27
N ILE A 21 -9.79 -8.29 -3.40
CA ILE A 21 -9.52 -8.81 -4.75
C ILE A 21 -8.08 -8.51 -5.19
N LEU A 22 -7.51 -7.35 -4.84
CA LEU A 22 -6.12 -7.01 -5.15
C LEU A 22 -5.11 -7.87 -4.37
N VAL A 23 -5.42 -8.22 -3.11
CA VAL A 23 -4.59 -9.12 -2.30
C VAL A 23 -4.72 -10.58 -2.74
N SER A 24 -5.88 -11.00 -3.26
CA SER A 24 -6.11 -12.38 -3.74
C SER A 24 -5.80 -12.60 -5.22
N SER A 25 -5.63 -11.55 -6.03
CA SER A 25 -5.30 -11.66 -7.45
C SER A 25 -3.80 -11.86 -7.73
N GLY A 26 -2.96 -11.97 -6.69
CA GLY A 26 -1.51 -12.12 -6.83
C GLY A 26 -0.80 -10.86 -7.33
N GLN A 27 -1.51 -9.75 -7.47
CA GLN A 27 -0.95 -8.46 -7.87
C GLN A 27 -0.71 -7.60 -6.63
N THR A 28 0.27 -8.00 -5.82
CA THR A 28 0.71 -7.20 -4.68
C THR A 28 1.21 -5.85 -5.17
N GLN A 29 0.58 -4.78 -4.70
CA GLN A 29 0.99 -3.43 -5.06
C GLN A 29 2.33 -3.14 -4.36
N LEU A 30 3.27 -2.49 -5.04
CA LEU A 30 4.61 -2.25 -4.50
C LEU A 30 4.57 -1.60 -3.11
N TRP A 31 3.68 -0.62 -2.90
CA TRP A 31 3.53 0.00 -1.59
C TRP A 31 3.00 -0.95 -0.51
N GLN A 32 2.19 -1.96 -0.85
CA GLN A 32 1.81 -3.00 0.12
C GLN A 32 2.99 -3.92 0.43
N PHE A 33 3.76 -4.30 -0.59
CA PHE A 33 4.96 -5.12 -0.43
C PHE A 33 5.99 -4.44 0.49
N LEU A 34 6.26 -3.15 0.27
CA LEU A 34 7.17 -2.38 1.13
C LEU A 34 6.67 -2.32 2.57
N LEU A 35 5.36 -2.13 2.78
CA LEU A 35 4.75 -2.13 4.12
C LEU A 35 4.82 -3.51 4.80
N GLU A 36 4.71 -4.61 4.05
CA GLU A 36 4.87 -5.96 4.58
C GLU A 36 6.31 -6.20 5.05
N LEU A 37 7.30 -5.80 4.26
CA LEU A 37 8.71 -5.87 4.67
C LEU A 37 8.96 -5.02 5.92
N LEU A 38 8.45 -3.78 5.92
CA LEU A 38 8.57 -2.84 7.04
C LEU A 38 7.81 -3.28 8.31
N ALA A 39 6.83 -4.18 8.19
CA ALA A 39 6.10 -4.73 9.34
C ALA A 39 6.86 -5.89 10.00
N ASP A 40 7.74 -6.59 9.26
CA ASP A 40 8.53 -7.70 9.77
C ASP A 40 9.95 -7.24 10.12
N LYS A 41 10.28 -7.32 11.41
CA LYS A 41 11.60 -6.93 11.94
C LYS A 41 12.78 -7.71 11.36
N ARG A 42 12.53 -8.83 10.66
CA ARG A 42 13.57 -9.57 9.96
C ARG A 42 14.17 -8.80 8.79
N TYR A 43 13.42 -7.85 8.23
CA TYR A 43 13.88 -7.02 7.12
C TYR A 43 14.42 -5.66 7.58
N ASP A 44 14.66 -5.44 8.88
CA ASP A 44 15.18 -4.16 9.39
C ASP A 44 16.56 -3.80 8.78
N ASP A 45 17.37 -4.82 8.49
CA ASP A 45 18.67 -4.69 7.80
C ASP A 45 18.54 -4.41 6.28
N VAL A 46 17.33 -4.49 5.74
CA VAL A 46 17.02 -4.37 4.30
C VAL A 46 16.17 -3.12 4.04
N ILE A 47 15.16 -2.88 4.86
CA ILE A 47 14.25 -1.74 4.85
C ILE A 47 13.72 -1.48 6.26
N THR A 48 13.87 -0.24 6.73
CA THR A 48 13.45 0.14 8.09
C THR A 48 12.76 1.49 8.13
N TRP A 49 11.89 1.69 9.12
CA TRP A 49 11.27 2.99 9.38
C TRP A 49 12.32 3.96 9.92
N GLU A 50 12.48 5.09 9.27
CA GLU A 50 13.40 6.16 9.68
C GLU A 50 12.59 7.43 9.97
N GLY A 51 12.94 8.20 11.01
CA GLY A 51 12.32 9.51 11.23
C GLY A 51 10.87 9.46 11.76
N THR A 52 10.04 10.39 11.29
CA THR A 52 8.69 10.64 11.82
C THR A 52 7.62 10.40 10.76
N GLN A 53 6.66 9.53 11.06
CA GLN A 53 5.44 9.29 10.27
C GLN A 53 5.66 8.96 8.78
N GLY A 54 6.05 7.72 8.49
CA GLY A 54 5.98 7.19 7.13
C GLY A 54 7.25 7.35 6.29
N GLU A 55 8.31 7.92 6.87
CA GLU A 55 9.65 7.85 6.28
C GLU A 55 10.25 6.46 6.53
N PHE A 56 10.79 5.87 5.47
CA PHE A 56 11.52 4.63 5.55
C PHE A 56 12.76 4.72 4.68
N LYS A 57 13.76 3.96 5.09
CA LYS A 57 15.03 3.85 4.38
C LYS A 57 15.14 2.45 3.80
N LEU A 58 15.46 2.37 2.51
CA LEU A 58 15.97 1.13 1.91
C LEU A 58 17.45 1.03 2.25
N VAL A 59 17.81 0.08 3.08
CA VAL A 59 19.19 -0.23 3.46
C VAL A 59 19.85 -1.04 2.35
N ASP A 60 19.14 -2.06 1.82
CA ASP A 60 19.58 -2.85 0.67
C ASP A 60 18.49 -2.90 -0.42
N PRO A 61 18.57 -2.05 -1.45
CA PRO A 61 17.56 -1.96 -2.50
C PRO A 61 17.54 -3.19 -3.42
N ASP A 62 18.65 -3.91 -3.58
CA ASP A 62 18.73 -5.13 -4.38
C ASP A 62 18.00 -6.28 -3.67
N GLU A 63 18.12 -6.37 -2.35
CA GLU A 63 17.40 -7.37 -1.55
C GLU A 63 15.89 -7.04 -1.45
N VAL A 64 15.51 -5.76 -1.40
CA VAL A 64 14.09 -5.35 -1.55
C VAL A 64 13.53 -5.70 -2.93
N ALA A 65 14.34 -5.69 -3.98
CA ALA A 65 13.89 -5.95 -5.36
C ALA A 65 13.86 -7.44 -5.75
N ARG A 66 14.35 -8.34 -4.88
CA ARG A 66 14.52 -9.77 -5.15
C ARG A 66 13.26 -10.58 -4.89
#